data_AF-A0A9X3G0R5-F1
#
_entry.id   AF-A0A9X3G0R5-F1
#
_cell.length_a   1.000
_cell.length_b   1.000
_cell.length_c   1.000
_cell.angle_alpha   90.00
_cell.angle_beta   90.00
_cell.angle_gamma   90.00
#
_symmetry.space_group_name_H-M   'P 1'
#
loop_
_entity.id
_entity.type
_entity.pdbx_description
1 polymer ?
#
loop_
_entity_poly.entity_id
_entity_poly.type
_entity_poly.pdbx_seq_one_letter_code
_entity_poly.pdbx_strand_id
1 'polypeptide(L)'
;MTADAGQAVADRLHRIAERAGPADDGHTAARAVALDRHRRRRAGSWATGALAVVLLGTGASLAHSAVTEPPAATATSTPAPVTSTYVAPQSELVEAPVRGSLADDEDFLAAMAAAPWTGPVGPDGDVVDWGGPEPEPGTGRVVYAADVPGGHRWAVVVARAGTEWVWTWFTGPRGAEPAEMTPVIGGVPLWTGPLALMDGSAETSTLVVLGEPGLEAEYSPSLDRTSGGELVRDFDPLPLVDGVPLGVVISPVTWTAGEVQVTSPVGQQSLSPMLSGPLPSWPTFPTGPVDEALVAPCLEQLGLDVQTGSGLSWEAPEQLSSAEEAAREQEIAACFRAGER
;
A
#
# COMPACT_ATOMS: atom_id res chain seq x y z
N MET A 1 -50.95 -2.46 18.64
CA MET A 1 -50.00 -3.54 18.36
C MET A 1 -48.66 -2.95 17.89
N THR A 2 -47.96 -2.21 18.75
CA THR A 2 -46.70 -1.49 18.42
C THR A 2 -45.61 -1.71 19.48
N ALA A 3 -45.85 -2.59 20.46
CA ALA A 3 -44.90 -2.89 21.54
C ALA A 3 -43.75 -3.83 21.11
N ASP A 4 -43.84 -4.45 19.94
CA ASP A 4 -42.95 -5.56 19.54
C ASP A 4 -41.61 -5.08 18.94
N ALA A 5 -41.62 -3.96 18.21
CA ALA A 5 -40.41 -3.41 17.60
C ALA A 5 -39.43 -2.84 18.64
N GLY A 6 -39.95 -2.22 19.70
CA GLY A 6 -39.13 -1.69 20.79
C GLY A 6 -38.42 -2.81 21.56
N GLN A 7 -39.11 -3.92 21.81
CA GLN A 7 -38.55 -5.09 22.49
C GLN A 7 -37.47 -5.75 21.64
N ALA A 8 -37.72 -5.95 20.34
CA ALA A 8 -36.75 -6.54 19.42
C ALA A 8 -35.46 -5.72 19.28
N VAL A 9 -35.56 -4.38 19.30
CA VAL A 9 -34.40 -3.49 19.28
C VAL A 9 -33.64 -3.58 20.61
N ALA A 10 -34.33 -3.55 21.74
CA ALA A 10 -33.71 -3.69 23.06
C ALA A 10 -32.94 -5.01 23.20
N ASP A 11 -33.55 -6.13 22.80
CA ASP A 11 -32.93 -7.47 22.85
C ASP A 11 -31.74 -7.60 21.88
N ARG A 12 -31.76 -6.88 20.77
CA ARG A 12 -30.62 -6.82 19.83
C ARG A 12 -29.47 -6.01 20.41
N LEU A 13 -29.76 -4.85 21.03
CA LEU A 13 -28.74 -4.02 21.67
C LEU A 13 -28.11 -4.74 22.87
N HIS A 14 -28.90 -5.46 23.66
CA HIS A 14 -28.38 -6.23 24.80
C HIS A 14 -27.42 -7.34 24.35
N ARG A 15 -27.77 -8.10 23.31
CA ARG A 15 -26.87 -9.11 22.72
C ARG A 15 -25.58 -8.55 22.14
N ILE A 16 -25.62 -7.33 21.59
CA ILE A 16 -24.40 -6.64 21.10
C ILE A 16 -23.53 -6.23 22.29
N ALA A 17 -24.13 -5.68 23.35
CA ALA A 17 -23.41 -5.28 24.56
C ALA A 17 -22.75 -6.46 25.28
N GLU A 18 -23.43 -7.62 25.35
CA GLU A 18 -22.86 -8.84 25.94
C GLU A 18 -21.66 -9.38 25.15
N ARG A 19 -21.67 -9.27 23.81
CA ARG A 19 -20.53 -9.68 22.97
C ARG A 19 -19.35 -8.71 23.01
N ALA A 20 -19.60 -7.44 23.29
CA ALA A 20 -18.56 -6.41 23.29
C ALA A 20 -17.57 -6.56 24.46
N GLY A 21 -17.89 -7.41 25.47
CA GLY A 21 -17.06 -7.59 26.66
C GLY A 21 -17.05 -6.35 27.58
N PRO A 22 -16.49 -6.46 28.80
CA PRO A 22 -16.24 -5.29 29.63
C PRO A 22 -15.26 -4.36 28.92
N ALA A 23 -15.53 -3.06 28.95
CA ALA A 23 -14.69 -2.07 28.28
C ALA A 23 -13.28 -2.08 28.86
N ASP A 24 -12.31 -2.50 28.03
CA ASP A 24 -10.89 -2.35 28.31
C ASP A 24 -10.55 -0.85 28.41
N ASP A 25 -10.16 -0.46 29.63
CA ASP A 25 -9.18 0.56 29.97
C ASP A 25 -9.30 1.93 29.27
N GLY A 26 -10.46 2.58 29.25
CA GLY A 26 -10.59 4.02 28.91
C GLY A 26 -10.21 4.45 27.48
N HIS A 27 -9.48 3.61 26.73
CA HIS A 27 -8.98 3.84 25.39
C HIS A 27 -10.10 3.71 24.35
N THR A 28 -11.08 2.85 24.60
CA THR A 28 -12.27 2.68 23.74
C THR A 28 -13.13 3.95 23.72
N ALA A 29 -13.33 4.60 24.87
CA ALA A 29 -14.06 5.86 24.95
C ALA A 29 -13.31 7.01 24.25
N ALA A 30 -11.98 7.07 24.42
CA ALA A 30 -11.14 8.05 23.74
C ALA A 30 -11.18 7.87 22.20
N ARG A 31 -11.15 6.63 21.72
CA ARG A 31 -11.22 6.28 20.29
C ARG A 31 -12.58 6.62 19.68
N ALA A 32 -13.68 6.33 20.38
CA ALA A 32 -15.03 6.68 19.95
C ALA A 32 -15.22 8.22 19.87
N VAL A 33 -14.71 8.96 20.84
CA VAL A 33 -14.77 10.44 20.84
C VAL A 33 -13.89 11.04 19.74
N ALA A 34 -12.74 10.44 19.44
CA ALA A 34 -11.88 10.86 18.33
C ALA A 34 -12.58 10.67 16.97
N LEU A 35 -13.23 9.53 16.76
CA LEU A 35 -14.01 9.24 15.54
C LEU A 35 -15.22 10.20 15.39
N ASP A 36 -15.96 10.49 16.45
CA ASP A 36 -17.08 11.45 16.40
C ASP A 36 -16.61 12.87 16.07
N ARG A 37 -15.50 13.33 16.68
CA ARG A 37 -14.92 14.64 16.35
C ARG A 37 -14.45 14.72 14.89
N HIS A 38 -13.87 13.65 14.37
CA HIS A 38 -13.44 13.58 12.98
C HIS A 38 -14.62 13.66 12.02
N ARG A 39 -15.68 12.89 12.27
CA ARG A 39 -16.93 12.94 11.49
C ARG A 39 -17.59 14.32 11.51
N ARG A 40 -17.63 14.99 12.66
CA ARG A 40 -18.21 16.35 12.77
C ARG A 40 -17.40 17.42 12.04
N ARG A 41 -16.07 17.32 12.03
CA ARG A 41 -15.22 18.23 11.25
C ARG A 41 -15.46 18.07 9.75
N ARG A 42 -15.68 16.84 9.29
CA ARG A 42 -16.03 16.55 7.89
C ARG A 42 -17.44 17.03 7.51
N ALA A 43 -18.43 16.88 8.39
CA ALA A 43 -19.78 17.38 8.12
C ALA A 43 -19.86 18.92 7.98
N GLY A 44 -18.90 19.66 8.57
CA GLY A 44 -18.85 21.12 8.49
C GLY A 44 -18.23 21.70 7.21
N SER A 45 -17.50 20.92 6.40
CA SER A 45 -16.76 21.45 5.24
C SER A 45 -17.53 21.44 3.91
N TRP A 46 -18.70 20.79 3.85
CA TRP A 46 -19.46 20.61 2.61
C TRP A 46 -20.47 21.73 2.32
N ALA A 47 -20.66 22.69 3.22
CA ALA A 47 -21.69 23.73 3.07
C ALA A 47 -21.25 24.98 2.28
N THR A 48 -19.96 25.12 1.93
CA THR A 48 -19.44 26.38 1.38
C THR A 48 -19.12 26.37 -0.13
N GLY A 49 -19.25 25.22 -0.80
CA GLY A 49 -18.74 25.01 -2.17
C GLY A 49 -19.74 25.11 -3.32
N ALA A 50 -21.02 25.41 -3.09
CA ALA A 50 -22.05 25.33 -4.14
C ALA A 50 -22.33 26.65 -4.90
N LEU A 51 -21.70 27.78 -4.52
CA LEU A 51 -22.07 29.10 -5.09
C LEU A 51 -21.14 29.65 -6.19
N ALA A 52 -20.03 28.98 -6.53
CA ALA A 52 -18.99 29.57 -7.40
C ALA A 52 -18.98 29.08 -8.87
N VAL A 53 -19.66 27.97 -9.21
CA VAL A 53 -19.51 27.32 -10.53
C VAL A 53 -20.40 27.92 -11.63
N VAL A 54 -21.38 28.78 -11.29
CA VAL A 54 -22.34 29.32 -12.28
C VAL A 54 -21.77 30.50 -13.10
N LEU A 55 -20.58 31.03 -12.79
CA LEU A 55 -20.09 32.29 -13.39
C LEU A 55 -19.02 32.19 -14.49
N LEU A 56 -18.56 30.99 -14.90
CA LEU A 56 -17.49 30.85 -15.90
C LEU A 56 -17.91 30.13 -17.20
N GLY A 57 -19.19 30.14 -17.52
CA GLY A 57 -19.76 29.47 -18.70
C GLY A 57 -20.09 30.38 -19.88
N THR A 58 -19.22 31.32 -20.28
CA THR A 58 -19.38 32.05 -21.56
C THR A 58 -18.05 32.59 -22.06
N GLY A 59 -17.50 32.04 -23.15
CA GLY A 59 -16.47 32.74 -23.94
C GLY A 59 -15.65 31.88 -24.91
N ALA A 60 -15.91 32.05 -26.22
CA ALA A 60 -15.10 31.69 -27.39
C ALA A 60 -14.97 30.18 -27.74
N SER A 61 -15.61 29.60 -28.76
CA SER A 61 -15.78 29.97 -30.19
C SER A 61 -14.48 30.04 -31.01
N LEU A 62 -14.27 28.97 -31.80
CA LEU A 62 -13.81 28.93 -33.20
C LEU A 62 -12.49 29.63 -33.59
N ALA A 63 -11.46 28.82 -33.89
CA ALA A 63 -10.49 29.15 -34.94
C ALA A 63 -9.97 27.86 -35.60
N HIS A 64 -10.58 27.52 -36.73
CA HIS A 64 -10.15 26.50 -37.67
C HIS A 64 -9.20 27.18 -38.67
N SER A 65 -7.90 26.89 -38.62
CA SER A 65 -6.94 27.38 -39.63
C SER A 65 -6.31 26.19 -40.31
N ALA A 66 -6.82 25.89 -41.50
CA ALA A 66 -6.15 25.09 -42.51
C ALA A 66 -4.86 25.81 -42.93
N VAL A 67 -3.71 25.14 -42.78
CA VAL A 67 -2.44 25.58 -43.37
C VAL A 67 -2.08 24.60 -44.48
N THR A 68 -2.08 25.14 -45.69
CA THR A 68 -1.69 24.54 -46.95
C THR A 68 -0.19 24.22 -46.96
N GLU A 69 0.12 22.98 -47.31
CA GLU A 69 1.46 22.44 -47.50
C GLU A 69 1.99 22.77 -48.92
N PRO A 70 3.20 23.35 -49.07
CA PRO A 70 3.91 23.42 -50.34
C PRO A 70 4.98 22.32 -50.46
N PRO A 71 5.12 21.64 -51.62
CA PRO A 71 6.16 20.65 -51.83
C PRO A 71 7.45 21.34 -52.25
N ALA A 72 8.51 21.20 -51.45
CA ALA A 72 9.87 21.53 -51.86
C ALA A 72 10.83 20.41 -51.44
N ALA A 73 11.21 19.61 -52.42
CA ALA A 73 12.31 18.66 -52.34
C ALA A 73 13.64 19.41 -52.16
N THR A 74 14.51 18.98 -51.24
CA THR A 74 15.92 18.64 -51.51
C THR A 74 16.70 18.21 -50.26
N ALA A 75 17.70 17.36 -50.52
CA ALA A 75 18.89 17.02 -49.72
C ALA A 75 18.71 16.05 -48.55
N THR A 76 18.73 14.76 -48.88
CA THR A 76 19.02 13.65 -47.97
C THR A 76 20.49 13.73 -47.51
N SER A 77 20.78 14.54 -46.50
CA SER A 77 21.99 14.40 -45.70
C SER A 77 21.64 13.48 -44.54
N THR A 78 22.05 12.21 -44.63
CA THR A 78 21.88 11.23 -43.54
C THR A 78 22.75 11.70 -42.36
N PRO A 79 22.15 12.21 -41.27
CA PRO A 79 22.93 12.57 -40.09
C PRO A 79 23.47 11.28 -39.49
N ALA A 80 24.75 11.27 -39.10
CA ALA A 80 25.30 10.17 -38.31
C ALA A 80 24.42 9.96 -37.06
N PRO A 81 24.15 8.72 -36.64
CA PRO A 81 23.35 8.45 -35.46
C PRO A 81 24.02 9.12 -34.25
N VAL A 82 23.39 10.19 -33.75
CA VAL A 82 23.79 10.80 -32.50
C VAL A 82 23.32 9.84 -31.42
N THR A 83 24.22 9.02 -30.90
CA THR A 83 24.01 8.27 -29.66
C THR A 83 23.86 9.29 -28.54
N SER A 84 22.65 9.80 -28.37
CA SER A 84 22.27 10.50 -27.15
C SER A 84 22.36 9.49 -26.03
N THR A 85 23.33 9.67 -25.14
CA THR A 85 23.38 8.97 -23.87
C THR A 85 22.19 9.50 -23.07
N TYR A 86 21.04 8.84 -23.19
CA TYR A 86 19.88 9.17 -22.37
C TYR A 86 20.26 8.94 -20.91
N VAL A 87 20.44 10.04 -20.18
CA VAL A 87 20.59 10.03 -18.73
C VAL A 87 19.16 10.15 -18.20
N ALA A 88 18.63 9.07 -17.64
CA ALA A 88 17.35 9.13 -16.97
C ALA A 88 17.41 10.22 -15.88
N PRO A 89 16.39 11.10 -15.77
CA PRO A 89 16.36 12.10 -14.71
C PRO A 89 16.50 11.42 -13.36
N GLN A 90 17.37 11.97 -12.50
CA GLN A 90 17.53 11.47 -11.14
C GLN A 90 16.20 11.64 -10.39
N SER A 91 15.77 10.60 -9.67
CA SER A 91 14.55 10.66 -8.88
C SER A 91 14.68 11.78 -7.83
N GLU A 92 13.72 12.71 -7.81
CA GLU A 92 13.69 13.80 -6.82
C GLU A 92 13.70 13.27 -5.38
N LEU A 93 13.21 12.05 -5.17
CA LEU A 93 13.26 11.36 -3.88
C LEU A 93 14.70 11.18 -3.38
N VAL A 94 15.64 10.87 -4.28
CA VAL A 94 17.05 10.65 -3.92
C VAL A 94 17.71 11.97 -3.52
N GLU A 95 17.36 13.08 -4.17
CA GLU A 95 17.99 14.38 -3.91
C GLU A 95 17.32 15.16 -2.77
N ALA A 96 16.06 14.84 -2.43
CA ALA A 96 15.32 15.48 -1.37
C ALA A 96 15.98 15.35 0.02
N PRO A 97 15.77 16.32 0.93
CA PRO A 97 16.14 16.17 2.34
C PRO A 97 15.47 14.96 2.97
N VAL A 98 16.11 14.36 3.97
CA VAL A 98 15.51 13.29 4.77
C VAL A 98 14.24 13.82 5.45
N ARG A 99 13.19 13.00 5.48
CA ARG A 99 11.93 13.32 6.14
C ARG A 99 11.64 12.36 7.29
N GLY A 100 10.71 12.78 8.16
CA GLY A 100 10.29 12.03 9.34
C GLY A 100 10.96 12.53 10.62
N SER A 101 10.51 12.01 11.75
CA SER A 101 10.88 12.49 13.08
C SER A 101 12.36 12.30 13.46
N LEU A 102 13.12 11.54 12.66
CA LEU A 102 14.55 11.28 12.86
C LEU A 102 15.41 11.92 11.76
N ALA A 103 14.86 12.86 10.99
CA ALA A 103 15.57 13.54 9.90
C ALA A 103 16.81 14.34 10.36
N ASP A 104 16.86 14.74 11.62
CA ASP A 104 17.98 15.50 12.21
C ASP A 104 18.93 14.62 13.04
N ASP A 105 18.71 13.31 13.11
CA ASP A 105 19.54 12.36 13.87
C ASP A 105 20.70 11.84 13.00
N GLU A 106 21.74 12.66 12.83
CA GLU A 106 22.86 12.39 11.92
C GLU A 106 23.55 11.04 12.19
N ASP A 107 23.69 10.65 13.47
CA ASP A 107 24.32 9.39 13.88
C ASP A 107 23.47 8.19 13.46
N PHE A 108 22.16 8.23 13.70
CA PHE A 108 21.22 7.20 13.24
C PHE A 108 21.21 7.10 11.71
N LEU A 109 21.16 8.24 11.01
CA LEU A 109 21.11 8.29 9.56
C LEU A 109 22.39 7.73 8.91
N ALA A 110 23.57 8.07 9.44
CA ALA A 110 24.85 7.56 8.96
C ALA A 110 24.96 6.04 9.16
N ALA A 111 24.52 5.53 10.31
CA ALA A 111 24.51 4.10 10.58
C ALA A 111 23.52 3.34 9.70
N MET A 112 22.32 3.88 9.49
CA MET A 112 21.32 3.27 8.58
C MET A 112 21.77 3.28 7.12
N ALA A 113 22.46 4.32 6.67
CA ALA A 113 23.05 4.38 5.32
C ALA A 113 24.09 3.26 5.08
N ALA A 114 24.71 2.76 6.15
CA ALA A 114 25.66 1.65 6.12
C ALA A 114 25.05 0.28 6.51
N ALA A 115 23.76 0.24 6.82
CA ALA A 115 23.09 -0.99 7.27
C ALA A 115 23.11 -2.06 6.16
N PRO A 116 23.30 -3.34 6.49
CA PRO A 116 23.31 -4.41 5.51
C PRO A 116 21.89 -4.68 4.97
N TRP A 117 21.78 -4.87 3.66
CA TRP A 117 20.52 -5.20 2.98
C TRP A 117 20.35 -6.73 2.88
N THR A 118 20.66 -7.43 3.96
CA THR A 118 20.65 -8.89 4.03
C THR A 118 19.41 -9.38 4.75
N GLY A 119 18.85 -10.50 4.29
CA GLY A 119 17.66 -11.08 4.90
C GLY A 119 17.86 -11.64 6.28
N PRO A 120 16.75 -11.96 6.96
CA PRO A 120 16.83 -12.70 8.20
C PRO A 120 17.62 -13.98 7.97
N VAL A 121 18.45 -14.32 8.95
CA VAL A 121 19.17 -15.58 8.96
C VAL A 121 18.17 -16.69 9.30
N GLY A 122 17.99 -17.62 8.38
CA GLY A 122 17.13 -18.78 8.55
C GLY A 122 17.63 -19.72 9.66
N PRO A 123 16.82 -20.70 10.08
CA PRO A 123 17.19 -21.64 11.14
C PRO A 123 18.46 -22.44 10.84
N ASP A 124 18.77 -22.65 9.56
CA ASP A 124 19.95 -23.37 9.09
C ASP A 124 21.20 -22.47 8.94
N GLY A 125 21.09 -21.17 9.26
CA GLY A 125 22.16 -20.20 9.13
C GLY A 125 22.25 -19.54 7.75
N ASP A 126 21.41 -19.94 6.80
CA ASP A 126 21.35 -19.34 5.47
C ASP A 126 20.70 -17.95 5.53
N VAL A 127 21.32 -16.96 4.90
CA VAL A 127 20.74 -15.62 4.73
C VAL A 127 19.73 -15.70 3.58
N VAL A 128 18.51 -15.21 3.81
CA VAL A 128 17.52 -15.10 2.73
C VAL A 128 18.06 -14.16 1.65
N ASP A 129 18.35 -14.73 0.48
CA ASP A 129 18.64 -13.98 -0.74
C ASP A 129 17.33 -13.74 -1.49
N TRP A 130 16.88 -12.49 -1.54
CA TRP A 130 15.68 -12.10 -2.27
C TRP A 130 15.91 -11.96 -3.78
N GLY A 131 17.13 -12.19 -4.28
CA GLY A 131 17.47 -12.09 -5.70
C GLY A 131 17.46 -10.65 -6.24
N GLY A 132 17.50 -9.65 -5.35
CA GLY A 132 17.55 -8.25 -5.71
C GLY A 132 18.98 -7.80 -6.09
N PRO A 133 19.12 -6.73 -6.89
CA PRO A 133 20.42 -6.10 -7.13
C PRO A 133 21.12 -5.71 -5.81
N GLU A 134 22.40 -6.07 -5.69
CA GLU A 134 23.22 -5.74 -4.53
C GLU A 134 23.59 -4.25 -4.54
N PRO A 135 23.39 -3.51 -3.43
CA PRO A 135 23.76 -2.10 -3.36
C PRO A 135 25.29 -1.92 -3.33
N GLU A 136 25.78 -0.92 -4.06
CA GLU A 136 27.18 -0.51 -4.07
C GLU A 136 27.60 0.02 -2.68
N PRO A 137 28.66 -0.52 -2.05
CA PRO A 137 29.10 -0.09 -0.74
C PRO A 137 29.36 1.42 -0.65
N GLY A 138 28.87 2.05 0.41
CA GLY A 138 29.08 3.49 0.66
C GLY A 138 28.23 4.44 -0.19
N THR A 139 27.31 3.93 -1.01
CA THR A 139 26.36 4.74 -1.79
C THR A 139 24.99 4.89 -1.11
N GLY A 140 24.79 4.25 0.04
CA GLY A 140 23.56 4.31 0.81
C GLY A 140 23.24 5.72 1.28
N ARG A 141 21.98 6.12 1.14
CA ARG A 141 21.41 7.37 1.63
C ARG A 141 20.04 7.09 2.23
N VAL A 142 19.81 7.59 3.45
CA VAL A 142 18.48 7.55 4.05
C VAL A 142 17.63 8.66 3.43
N VAL A 143 16.40 8.34 3.00
CA VAL A 143 15.43 9.32 2.46
C VAL A 143 14.22 9.52 3.37
N TYR A 144 14.03 8.62 4.33
CA TYR A 144 13.00 8.70 5.37
C TYR A 144 13.48 7.98 6.63
N ALA A 145 13.23 8.56 7.81
CA ALA A 145 13.41 7.90 9.09
C ALA A 145 12.47 8.50 10.14
N ALA A 146 11.68 7.66 10.81
CA ALA A 146 10.77 8.11 11.86
C ALA A 146 10.42 7.01 12.88
N ASP A 147 10.08 7.44 14.09
CA ASP A 147 9.26 6.64 14.99
C ASP A 147 7.79 6.83 14.58
N VAL A 148 7.14 5.75 14.20
CA VAL A 148 5.78 5.75 13.65
C VAL A 148 4.76 5.24 14.68
N PRO A 149 3.44 5.52 14.52
CA PRO A 149 2.40 4.94 15.36
C PRO A 149 2.47 3.41 15.42
N GLY A 150 1.92 2.80 16.46
CA GLY A 150 2.02 1.35 16.69
C GLY A 150 3.29 0.92 17.44
N GLY A 151 4.22 1.85 17.71
CA GLY A 151 5.42 1.54 18.49
C GLY A 151 6.54 0.94 17.64
N HIS A 152 6.65 1.39 16.39
CA HIS A 152 7.69 0.98 15.45
C HIS A 152 8.60 2.15 15.08
N ARG A 153 9.78 1.82 14.58
CA ARG A 153 10.72 2.72 13.92
C ARG A 153 10.95 2.25 12.50
N TRP A 154 10.76 3.13 11.53
CA TRP A 154 10.88 2.81 10.11
C TRP A 154 11.90 3.71 9.44
N ALA A 155 12.63 3.18 8.45
CA ALA A 155 13.53 3.94 7.61
C ALA A 155 13.49 3.46 6.16
N VAL A 156 13.77 4.34 5.20
CA VAL A 156 14.01 3.98 3.79
C VAL A 156 15.42 4.37 3.42
N VAL A 157 16.18 3.40 2.93
CA VAL A 157 17.52 3.62 2.40
C VAL A 157 17.49 3.39 0.90
N VAL A 158 18.05 4.33 0.14
CA VAL A 158 18.34 4.18 -1.29
C VAL A 158 19.84 4.01 -1.49
N ALA A 159 20.24 3.24 -2.49
CA ALA A 159 21.65 3.03 -2.82
C ALA A 159 21.79 2.84 -4.34
N ARG A 160 23.00 2.98 -4.86
CA ARG A 160 23.27 2.64 -6.26
C ARG A 160 23.43 1.14 -6.42
N ALA A 161 23.00 0.60 -7.55
CA ALA A 161 23.34 -0.74 -8.00
C ALA A 161 23.68 -0.66 -9.50
N GLY A 162 24.97 -0.47 -9.82
CA GLY A 162 25.43 -0.21 -11.18
C GLY A 162 24.94 1.14 -11.69
N THR A 163 24.08 1.10 -12.72
CA THR A 163 23.48 2.30 -13.34
C THR A 163 22.14 2.69 -12.76
N GLU A 164 21.57 1.88 -11.87
CA GLU A 164 20.25 2.09 -11.30
C GLU A 164 20.34 2.48 -9.83
N TRP A 165 19.25 3.07 -9.32
CA TRP A 165 19.03 3.22 -7.89
C TRP A 165 18.15 2.09 -7.41
N VAL A 166 18.43 1.61 -6.21
CA VAL A 166 17.64 0.59 -5.51
C VAL A 166 17.23 1.15 -4.15
N TRP A 167 16.19 0.58 -3.55
CA TRP A 167 15.70 0.99 -2.25
C TRP A 167 15.29 -0.22 -1.40
N THR A 168 15.26 -0.03 -0.08
CA THR A 168 14.64 -0.97 0.85
C THR A 168 14.03 -0.24 2.06
N TRP A 169 12.95 -0.81 2.59
CA TRP A 169 12.38 -0.43 3.89
C TRP A 169 13.08 -1.19 5.00
N PHE A 170 13.44 -0.49 6.07
CA PHE A 170 13.85 -1.08 7.34
C PHE A 170 12.79 -0.82 8.40
N THR A 171 12.52 -1.82 9.22
CA THR A 171 11.58 -1.73 10.35
C THR A 171 12.19 -2.31 11.62
N GLY A 172 11.84 -1.72 12.76
CA GLY A 172 12.22 -2.18 14.08
C GLY A 172 11.22 -1.70 15.13
N PRO A 173 11.35 -2.11 16.40
CA PRO A 173 10.58 -1.51 17.49
C PRO A 173 10.90 -0.02 17.63
N ARG A 174 10.01 0.73 18.29
CA ARG A 174 10.25 2.14 18.59
C ARG A 174 11.52 2.30 19.41
N GLY A 175 12.36 3.25 19.01
CA GLY A 175 13.65 3.45 19.67
C GLY A 175 14.72 2.43 19.27
N ALA A 176 14.45 1.55 18.30
CA ALA A 176 15.44 0.61 17.79
C ALA A 176 16.72 1.34 17.35
N GLU A 177 17.86 0.80 17.77
CA GLU A 177 19.15 1.17 17.23
C GLU A 177 19.27 0.68 15.78
N PRO A 178 20.14 1.27 14.95
CA PRO A 178 20.33 0.85 13.55
C PRO A 178 20.61 -0.65 13.37
N ALA A 179 21.31 -1.27 14.32
CA ALA A 179 21.60 -2.71 14.30
C ALA A 179 20.39 -3.61 14.65
N GLU A 180 19.33 -3.04 15.22
CA GLU A 180 18.07 -3.74 15.55
C GLU A 180 17.01 -3.57 14.44
N MET A 181 17.30 -2.74 13.44
CA MET A 181 16.45 -2.53 12.28
C MET A 181 16.61 -3.67 11.29
N THR A 182 15.49 -4.22 10.80
CA THR A 182 15.48 -5.34 9.86
C THR A 182 14.92 -4.89 8.51
N PRO A 183 15.58 -5.21 7.38
CA PRO A 183 15.03 -4.96 6.06
C PRO A 183 13.74 -5.78 5.84
N VAL A 184 12.71 -5.14 5.28
CA VAL A 184 11.43 -5.79 4.92
C VAL A 184 11.60 -6.64 3.66
N ILE A 185 12.44 -6.20 2.73
CA ILE A 185 12.75 -6.86 1.47
C ILE A 185 14.19 -6.52 1.03
N GLY A 186 14.77 -7.32 0.13
CA GLY A 186 16.03 -6.98 -0.53
C GLY A 186 15.93 -5.72 -1.40
N GLY A 187 17.04 -5.33 -2.04
CA GLY A 187 17.08 -4.15 -2.89
C GLY A 187 16.09 -4.23 -4.04
N VAL A 188 15.13 -3.31 -4.08
CA VAL A 188 14.14 -3.19 -5.17
C VAL A 188 14.56 -2.03 -6.08
N PRO A 189 14.55 -2.20 -7.42
CA PRO A 189 14.79 -1.08 -8.33
C PRO A 189 13.88 0.11 -8.02
N LEU A 190 14.47 1.29 -7.90
CA LEU A 190 13.74 2.53 -7.70
C LEU A 190 13.20 3.00 -9.04
N TRP A 191 11.95 2.63 -9.33
CA TRP A 191 11.20 3.19 -10.45
C TRP A 191 10.67 4.59 -10.10
N THR A 192 10.22 5.32 -11.11
CA THR A 192 9.53 6.60 -10.94
C THR A 192 8.17 6.33 -10.30
N GLY A 193 8.07 6.43 -8.97
CA GLY A 193 6.81 6.25 -8.26
C GLY A 193 6.95 6.39 -6.75
N PRO A 194 5.83 6.61 -6.06
CA PRO A 194 5.77 6.59 -4.61
C PRO A 194 6.00 5.17 -4.06
N LEU A 195 6.53 5.10 -2.85
CA LEU A 195 6.70 3.89 -2.06
C LEU A 195 5.64 3.90 -0.96
N ALA A 196 5.00 2.77 -0.69
CA ALA A 196 4.07 2.66 0.43
C ALA A 196 4.37 1.41 1.25
N LEU A 197 4.47 1.58 2.57
CA LEU A 197 4.61 0.49 3.53
C LEU A 197 3.50 0.58 4.57
N MET A 198 2.88 -0.55 4.88
CA MET A 198 1.90 -0.73 5.92
C MET A 198 2.34 -1.82 6.89
N ASP A 199 2.06 -1.64 8.18
CA ASP A 199 2.19 -2.73 9.14
C ASP A 199 1.09 -3.78 8.90
N GLY A 200 1.44 -5.00 8.53
CA GLY A 200 0.45 -6.05 8.31
C GLY A 200 -0.13 -6.62 9.60
N SER A 201 0.50 -6.41 10.76
CA SER A 201 0.34 -7.27 11.93
C SER A 201 -0.90 -7.05 12.82
N ALA A 202 -1.67 -5.98 12.57
CA ALA A 202 -2.83 -5.60 13.40
C ALA A 202 -4.07 -5.30 12.55
N GLU A 203 -5.26 -5.25 13.17
CA GLU A 203 -6.51 -4.85 12.49
C GLU A 203 -6.50 -3.37 12.06
N THR A 204 -5.78 -2.54 12.83
CA THR A 204 -5.50 -1.15 12.46
C THR A 204 -4.00 -0.95 12.50
N SER A 205 -3.47 -0.38 11.43
CA SER A 205 -2.04 -0.39 11.15
C SER A 205 -1.54 0.95 10.69
N THR A 206 -0.25 1.16 10.90
CA THR A 206 0.44 2.34 10.38
C THR A 206 0.66 2.17 8.89
N LEU A 207 0.39 3.21 8.12
CA LEU A 207 0.70 3.34 6.69
C LEU A 207 1.57 4.59 6.50
N VAL A 208 2.67 4.43 5.78
CA VAL A 208 3.56 5.52 5.33
C VAL A 208 3.64 5.49 3.81
N VAL A 209 3.45 6.65 3.19
CA VAL A 209 3.59 6.83 1.73
C VAL A 209 4.70 7.85 1.46
N LEU A 210 5.75 7.42 0.78
CA LEU A 210 6.94 8.22 0.49
C LEU A 210 7.07 8.46 -1.01
N GLY A 211 7.04 9.73 -1.44
CA GLY A 211 7.37 10.12 -2.81
C GLY A 211 7.87 11.54 -2.85
N GLU A 212 7.58 12.29 -3.90
CA GLU A 212 8.02 13.70 -4.02
C GLU A 212 7.51 14.58 -2.86
N PRO A 213 8.19 15.68 -2.51
CA PRO A 213 7.69 16.64 -1.54
C PRO A 213 6.32 17.21 -1.93
N GLY A 214 5.40 17.30 -0.96
CA GLY A 214 4.04 17.80 -1.20
C GLY A 214 3.07 16.77 -1.77
N LEU A 215 3.50 15.51 -1.90
CA LEU A 215 2.64 14.39 -2.28
C LEU A 215 1.44 14.25 -1.34
N GLU A 216 0.25 14.19 -1.92
CA GLU A 216 -0.99 13.86 -1.22
C GLU A 216 -1.35 12.40 -1.46
N ALA A 217 -1.88 11.73 -0.44
CA ALA A 217 -2.29 10.34 -0.54
C ALA A 217 -3.62 10.09 0.19
N GLU A 218 -4.42 9.22 -0.39
CA GLU A 218 -5.63 8.67 0.17
C GLU A 218 -5.55 7.14 0.20
N TYR A 219 -6.27 6.51 1.11
CA TYR A 219 -6.23 5.06 1.30
C TYR A 219 -7.64 4.46 1.35
N SER A 220 -7.83 3.34 0.66
CA SER A 220 -9.03 2.50 0.73
C SER A 220 -8.64 1.09 1.25
N PRO A 221 -9.23 0.60 2.34
CA PRO A 221 -8.93 -0.74 2.87
C PRO A 221 -9.59 -1.88 2.07
N SER A 222 -10.60 -1.56 1.27
CA SER A 222 -11.45 -2.54 0.59
C SER A 222 -11.90 -2.07 -0.79
N LEU A 223 -12.30 -3.05 -1.61
CA LEU A 223 -13.12 -2.90 -2.81
C LEU A 223 -14.49 -3.51 -2.48
N ASP A 224 -15.51 -2.67 -2.35
CA ASP A 224 -16.81 -3.07 -1.82
C ASP A 224 -17.87 -3.15 -2.91
N ARG A 225 -18.83 -4.07 -2.76
CA ARG A 225 -19.96 -4.20 -3.68
C ARG A 225 -21.13 -3.35 -3.20
N THR A 226 -21.57 -2.42 -4.04
CA THR A 226 -22.77 -1.61 -3.80
C THR A 226 -24.02 -2.49 -3.85
N SER A 227 -25.16 -1.96 -3.39
CA SER A 227 -26.46 -2.64 -3.54
C SER A 227 -26.89 -2.86 -5.00
N GLY A 228 -26.28 -2.13 -5.94
CA GLY A 228 -26.50 -2.30 -7.39
C GLY A 228 -25.60 -3.37 -8.02
N GLY A 229 -24.66 -3.95 -7.26
CA GLY A 229 -23.69 -4.93 -7.74
C GLY A 229 -22.39 -4.34 -8.29
N GLU A 230 -22.27 -3.01 -8.40
CA GLU A 230 -21.04 -2.35 -8.81
C GLU A 230 -19.97 -2.42 -7.71
N LEU A 231 -18.71 -2.57 -8.10
CA LEU A 231 -17.57 -2.52 -7.18
C LEU A 231 -17.08 -1.06 -7.04
N VAL A 232 -16.94 -0.59 -5.81
CA VAL A 232 -16.53 0.78 -5.48
C VAL A 232 -15.50 0.78 -4.36
N ARG A 233 -14.75 1.88 -4.27
CA ARG A 233 -13.78 2.13 -3.19
C ARG A 233 -14.11 3.45 -2.50
N ASP A 234 -13.97 3.45 -1.19
CA ASP A 234 -14.07 4.66 -0.38
C ASP A 234 -12.66 5.04 0.11
N PHE A 235 -12.15 6.16 -0.41
CA PHE A 235 -10.81 6.65 -0.08
C PHE A 235 -10.85 7.66 1.07
N ASP A 236 -10.00 7.43 2.07
CA ASP A 236 -9.79 8.34 3.18
C ASP A 236 -8.43 9.05 3.04
N PRO A 237 -8.38 10.40 3.10
CA PRO A 237 -7.14 11.13 3.00
C PRO A 237 -6.23 10.86 4.20
N LEU A 238 -4.94 10.64 3.93
CA LEU A 238 -3.90 10.46 4.94
C LEU A 238 -3.40 11.83 5.43
N PRO A 239 -3.20 12.02 6.76
CA PRO A 239 -2.62 13.25 7.24
C PRO A 239 -1.14 13.34 6.86
N LEU A 240 -0.65 14.57 6.61
CA LEU A 240 0.76 14.85 6.41
C LEU A 240 1.45 15.03 7.77
N VAL A 241 2.47 14.23 8.03
CA VAL A 241 3.37 14.33 9.19
C VAL A 241 4.79 14.46 8.66
N ASP A 242 5.48 15.54 9.03
CA ASP A 242 6.84 15.83 8.56
C ASP A 242 7.01 15.79 7.03
N GLY A 243 5.96 16.22 6.29
CA GLY A 243 5.96 16.25 4.83
C GLY A 243 5.76 14.88 4.16
N VAL A 244 5.26 13.89 4.91
CA VAL A 244 5.00 12.52 4.44
C VAL A 244 3.57 12.12 4.83
N PRO A 245 2.74 11.63 3.90
CA PRO A 245 1.46 11.02 4.26
C PRO A 245 1.68 9.81 5.18
N LEU A 246 1.16 9.93 6.40
CA LEU A 246 1.35 8.94 7.47
C LEU A 246 0.11 8.88 8.33
N GLY A 247 -0.46 7.69 8.52
CA GLY A 247 -1.67 7.53 9.32
C GLY A 247 -1.86 6.13 9.89
N VAL A 248 -2.76 6.01 10.87
CA VAL A 248 -3.29 4.72 11.32
C VAL A 248 -4.56 4.44 10.53
N VAL A 249 -4.54 3.36 9.75
CA VAL A 249 -5.63 2.94 8.85
C VAL A 249 -6.15 1.56 9.23
N ILE A 250 -7.27 1.15 8.64
CA ILE A 250 -7.78 -0.22 8.77
C ILE A 250 -6.93 -1.11 7.87
N SER A 251 -6.48 -2.25 8.37
CA SER A 251 -5.72 -3.20 7.55
C SER A 251 -6.63 -3.87 6.51
N PRO A 252 -6.11 -4.14 5.31
CA PRO A 252 -6.91 -4.76 4.27
C PRO A 252 -7.26 -6.21 4.64
N VAL A 253 -8.44 -6.67 4.24
CA VAL A 253 -8.92 -8.02 4.59
C VAL A 253 -8.24 -9.12 3.75
N THR A 254 -7.74 -8.78 2.56
CA THR A 254 -6.93 -9.60 1.66
C THR A 254 -5.66 -8.83 1.27
N TRP A 255 -4.65 -9.50 0.74
CA TRP A 255 -3.39 -8.87 0.30
C TRP A 255 -3.58 -7.79 -0.78
N THR A 256 -4.64 -7.91 -1.60
CA THR A 256 -4.95 -7.07 -2.76
C THR A 256 -6.01 -6.00 -2.45
N ALA A 257 -6.69 -6.08 -1.31
CA ALA A 257 -7.79 -5.18 -0.97
C ALA A 257 -7.33 -3.73 -0.71
N GLY A 258 -6.16 -3.56 -0.10
CA GLY A 258 -5.62 -2.25 0.25
C GLY A 258 -5.11 -1.50 -0.98
N GLU A 259 -5.59 -0.26 -1.18
CA GLU A 259 -5.12 0.61 -2.26
C GLU A 259 -4.80 2.00 -1.73
N VAL A 260 -3.63 2.52 -2.11
CA VAL A 260 -3.25 3.91 -1.93
C VAL A 260 -3.45 4.63 -3.25
N GLN A 261 -4.15 5.76 -3.22
CA GLN A 261 -4.19 6.70 -4.32
C GLN A 261 -3.30 7.89 -4.00
N VAL A 262 -2.37 8.17 -4.89
CA VAL A 262 -1.44 9.28 -4.81
C VAL A 262 -1.80 10.31 -5.85
N THR A 263 -1.86 11.58 -5.46
CA THR A 263 -2.01 12.70 -6.40
C THR A 263 -0.71 13.50 -6.44
N SER A 264 -0.16 13.65 -7.65
CA SER A 264 1.05 14.43 -7.94
C SER A 264 0.82 15.40 -9.10
N PRO A 265 1.76 16.32 -9.39
CA PRO A 265 1.67 17.19 -10.57
C PRO A 265 1.60 16.44 -11.91
N VAL A 266 2.07 15.19 -11.95
CA VAL A 266 2.11 14.34 -13.15
C VAL A 266 0.80 13.56 -13.34
N GLY A 267 -0.01 13.42 -12.28
CA GLY A 267 -1.32 12.78 -12.34
C GLY A 267 -1.66 12.03 -11.06
N GLN A 268 -2.72 11.22 -11.15
CA GLN A 268 -3.13 10.30 -10.09
C GLN A 268 -2.58 8.90 -10.38
N GLN A 269 -2.05 8.24 -9.35
CA GLN A 269 -1.51 6.89 -9.42
C GLN A 269 -2.10 6.05 -8.29
N SER A 270 -2.56 4.83 -8.61
CA SER A 270 -2.89 3.82 -7.60
C SER A 270 -1.69 2.91 -7.37
N LEU A 271 -1.44 2.52 -6.12
CA LEU A 271 -0.49 1.49 -5.74
C LEU A 271 -1.02 0.65 -4.59
N SER A 272 -0.61 -0.63 -4.55
CA SER A 272 -0.81 -1.48 -3.38
C SER A 272 0.33 -1.25 -2.39
N PRO A 273 0.03 -0.99 -1.10
CA PRO A 273 1.08 -0.86 -0.11
C PRO A 273 1.79 -2.20 0.09
N MET A 274 3.11 -2.16 0.24
CA MET A 274 3.85 -3.31 0.77
C MET A 274 3.42 -3.52 2.22
N LEU A 275 3.31 -4.77 2.66
CA LEU A 275 3.03 -5.05 4.08
C LEU A 275 4.28 -5.58 4.77
N SER A 276 4.56 -5.07 5.97
CA SER A 276 5.50 -5.70 6.90
C SER A 276 4.75 -6.69 7.79
N GLY A 277 5.00 -7.98 7.61
CA GLY A 277 4.36 -9.04 8.39
C GLY A 277 3.02 -9.54 7.83
N PRO A 278 2.46 -10.62 8.41
CA PRO A 278 1.24 -11.25 7.92
C PRO A 278 -0.01 -10.48 8.36
N LEU A 279 -1.02 -10.41 7.48
CA LEU A 279 -2.35 -9.90 7.82
C LEU A 279 -3.07 -10.86 8.79
N PRO A 280 -3.67 -10.37 9.90
CA PRO A 280 -4.42 -11.18 10.85
C PRO A 280 -5.56 -11.99 10.22
N SER A 281 -6.19 -11.44 9.17
CA SER A 281 -7.31 -12.09 8.46
C SER A 281 -6.87 -13.11 7.42
N TRP A 282 -5.58 -13.14 7.06
CA TRP A 282 -5.09 -14.01 6.00
C TRP A 282 -5.14 -15.48 6.45
N PRO A 283 -5.74 -16.37 5.64
CA PRO A 283 -5.80 -17.77 6.02
C PRO A 283 -4.40 -18.39 6.07
N THR A 284 -4.14 -19.19 7.10
CA THR A 284 -2.93 -20.01 7.17
C THR A 284 -3.06 -21.17 6.20
N PHE A 285 -2.14 -21.22 5.24
CA PHE A 285 -1.93 -22.36 4.36
C PHE A 285 -0.99 -23.37 5.03
N PRO A 286 -1.17 -24.69 4.77
CA PRO A 286 -0.22 -25.69 5.23
C PRO A 286 1.17 -25.40 4.67
N THR A 287 2.20 -25.58 5.50
CA THR A 287 3.61 -25.43 5.09
C THR A 287 4.22 -26.74 4.63
N GLY A 288 3.52 -27.87 4.85
CA GLY A 288 3.91 -29.20 4.41
C GLY A 288 3.55 -29.50 2.94
N PRO A 289 3.98 -30.67 2.43
CA PRO A 289 3.59 -31.12 1.10
C PRO A 289 2.08 -31.36 1.02
N VAL A 290 1.47 -30.90 -0.08
CA VAL A 290 0.04 -31.10 -0.36
C VAL A 290 -0.19 -32.13 -1.46
N ASP A 291 -1.26 -32.90 -1.34
CA ASP A 291 -1.71 -33.82 -2.37
C ASP A 291 -2.54 -33.09 -3.43
N GLU A 292 -1.90 -32.72 -4.54
CA GLU A 292 -2.57 -32.02 -5.65
C GLU A 292 -3.80 -32.76 -6.18
N ALA A 293 -3.83 -34.11 -6.11
CA ALA A 293 -4.97 -34.90 -6.56
C ALA A 293 -6.20 -34.77 -5.64
N LEU A 294 -6.01 -34.33 -4.40
CA LEU A 294 -7.10 -33.99 -3.47
C LEU A 294 -7.47 -32.50 -3.55
N VAL A 295 -6.48 -31.62 -3.69
CA VAL A 295 -6.71 -30.16 -3.68
C VAL A 295 -7.35 -29.68 -4.99
N ALA A 296 -6.88 -30.15 -6.16
CA ALA A 296 -7.36 -29.64 -7.44
C ALA A 296 -8.88 -29.80 -7.65
N PRO A 297 -9.50 -30.98 -7.42
CA PRO A 297 -10.95 -31.13 -7.55
C PRO A 297 -11.75 -30.30 -6.53
N CYS A 298 -11.15 -29.98 -5.37
CA CYS A 298 -11.77 -29.10 -4.37
C CYS A 298 -11.79 -27.65 -4.86
N LEU A 299 -10.68 -27.17 -5.43
CA LEU A 299 -10.60 -25.83 -6.01
C LEU A 299 -11.52 -25.65 -7.23
N GLU A 300 -11.61 -26.67 -8.09
CA GLU A 300 -12.55 -26.68 -9.23
C GLU A 300 -14.01 -26.59 -8.77
N GLN A 301 -14.38 -27.21 -7.64
CA GLN A 301 -15.72 -27.10 -7.04
C GLN A 301 -16.02 -25.69 -6.53
N LEU A 302 -15.00 -24.90 -6.20
CA LEU A 302 -15.15 -23.48 -5.90
C LEU A 302 -15.32 -22.63 -7.18
N GLY A 303 -15.23 -23.24 -8.36
CA GLY A 303 -15.31 -22.54 -9.65
C GLY A 303 -14.03 -21.80 -10.01
N LEU A 304 -12.87 -22.30 -9.56
CA LEU A 304 -11.55 -21.80 -9.97
C LEU A 304 -11.07 -22.59 -11.20
N ASP A 305 -10.37 -21.90 -12.10
CA ASP A 305 -9.69 -22.54 -13.23
C ASP A 305 -8.35 -23.08 -12.75
N VAL A 306 -8.24 -24.40 -12.58
CA VAL A 306 -7.07 -25.06 -11.98
C VAL A 306 -6.16 -25.66 -13.05
N GLN A 307 -4.85 -25.43 -12.92
CA GLN A 307 -3.82 -26.07 -13.74
C GLN A 307 -2.89 -26.91 -12.85
N THR A 308 -2.56 -28.11 -13.33
CA THR A 308 -1.67 -29.06 -12.66
C THR A 308 -0.52 -29.45 -13.59
N GLY A 309 0.67 -29.73 -13.05
CA GLY A 309 1.78 -30.35 -13.80
C GLY A 309 3.17 -29.90 -13.36
N SER A 310 3.36 -28.59 -13.16
CA SER A 310 4.59 -28.00 -12.61
C SER A 310 4.39 -27.44 -11.19
N GLY A 311 3.36 -27.94 -10.51
CA GLY A 311 2.75 -27.33 -9.33
C GLY A 311 1.28 -27.02 -9.58
N LEU A 312 0.56 -26.76 -8.49
CA LEU A 312 -0.84 -26.34 -8.50
C LEU A 312 -0.92 -24.82 -8.68
N SER A 313 -1.57 -24.36 -9.75
CA SER A 313 -1.94 -22.95 -9.94
C SER A 313 -3.43 -22.81 -10.24
N TRP A 314 -4.01 -21.65 -9.91
CA TRP A 314 -5.42 -21.39 -10.13
C TRP A 314 -5.69 -19.91 -10.43
N GLU A 315 -6.78 -19.64 -11.13
CA GLU A 315 -7.28 -18.30 -11.42
C GLU A 315 -8.78 -18.20 -11.10
N ALA A 316 -9.22 -17.03 -10.64
CA ALA A 316 -10.64 -16.75 -10.41
C ALA A 316 -11.21 -16.00 -11.64
N PRO A 317 -12.35 -16.44 -12.21
CA PRO A 317 -12.87 -15.87 -13.47
C PRO A 317 -13.57 -14.51 -13.29
N GLU A 318 -13.87 -14.11 -12.05
CA GLU A 318 -14.67 -12.92 -11.75
C GLU A 318 -13.97 -12.01 -10.73
N GLN A 319 -14.18 -10.70 -10.88
CA GLN A 319 -13.75 -9.73 -9.90
C GLN A 319 -14.68 -9.77 -8.68
N LEU A 320 -14.11 -10.11 -7.53
CA LEU A 320 -14.80 -10.17 -6.25
C LEU A 320 -14.64 -8.85 -5.49
N SER A 321 -15.61 -8.52 -4.64
CA SER A 321 -15.34 -7.56 -3.55
C SER A 321 -14.33 -8.15 -2.58
N SER A 322 -13.63 -7.31 -1.82
CA SER A 322 -12.63 -7.76 -0.85
C SER A 322 -13.21 -8.73 0.20
N ALA A 323 -14.48 -8.56 0.58
CA ALA A 323 -15.15 -9.48 1.49
C ALA A 323 -15.45 -10.85 0.85
N GLU A 324 -15.88 -10.86 -0.42
CA GLU A 324 -16.10 -12.10 -1.20
C GLU A 324 -14.76 -12.82 -1.47
N GLU A 325 -13.70 -12.07 -1.79
CA GLU A 325 -12.35 -12.59 -1.99
C GLU A 325 -11.80 -13.21 -0.69
N ALA A 326 -11.90 -12.51 0.44
CA ALA A 326 -11.47 -13.04 1.74
C ALA A 326 -12.22 -14.34 2.10
N ALA A 327 -13.53 -14.41 1.85
CA ALA A 327 -14.30 -15.64 2.06
C ALA A 327 -13.81 -16.77 1.13
N ARG A 328 -13.53 -16.45 -0.14
CA ARG A 328 -12.99 -17.40 -1.11
C ARG A 328 -11.61 -17.92 -0.69
N GLU A 329 -10.72 -17.07 -0.22
CA GLU A 329 -9.39 -17.46 0.27
C GLU A 329 -9.47 -18.42 1.46
N GLN A 330 -10.45 -18.24 2.35
CA GLN A 330 -10.70 -19.17 3.47
C GLN A 330 -11.15 -20.55 2.98
N GLU A 331 -12.01 -20.61 1.96
CA GLU A 331 -12.44 -21.86 1.32
C GLU A 331 -11.27 -22.54 0.60
N ILE A 332 -10.46 -21.78 -0.14
CA ILE A 332 -9.23 -22.28 -0.79
C ILE A 332 -8.30 -22.88 0.27
N ALA A 333 -8.01 -22.15 1.35
CA ALA A 333 -7.14 -22.65 2.41
C ALA A 333 -7.70 -23.91 3.10
N ALA A 334 -9.03 -24.07 3.17
CA ALA A 334 -9.66 -25.30 3.65
C ALA A 334 -9.40 -26.49 2.71
N CYS A 335 -9.43 -26.28 1.39
CA CYS A 335 -9.03 -27.30 0.41
C CYS A 335 -7.57 -27.74 0.63
N PHE A 336 -6.65 -26.78 0.82
CA PHE A 336 -5.24 -27.09 1.06
C PHE A 336 -5.02 -27.88 2.36
N ARG A 337 -5.67 -27.48 3.47
CA ARG A 337 -5.59 -28.22 4.74
C ARG A 337 -6.14 -29.64 4.63
N ALA A 338 -7.18 -29.86 3.83
CA ALA A 338 -7.72 -31.21 3.60
C ALA A 338 -6.78 -32.10 2.77
N GLY A 339 -5.87 -31.52 2.00
CA GLY A 339 -4.89 -32.22 1.18
C GLY A 339 -3.49 -32.31 1.81
N GLU A 340 -3.26 -31.81 3.02
CA GLU A 340 -1.97 -31.90 3.71
C GLU A 340 -1.67 -33.36 4.09
N ARG A 341 -0.43 -33.83 3.80
CA ARG A 341 0.02 -35.21 4.02
C ARG A 341 0.78 -35.42 5.32
#